data_AF-A0A2D6Q7F9-F1
#
_entry.id   AF-A0A2D6Q7F9-F1
#
_cell.length_a   1.000
_cell.length_b   1.000
_cell.length_c   1.000
_cell.angle_alpha   90.00
_cell.angle_beta   90.00
_cell.angle_gamma   90.00
#
_symmetry.space_group_name_H-M   'P 1'
#
loop_
_entity.id
_entity.type
_entity.pdbx_description
1 polymer ?
#
loop_
_entity_poly.entity_id
_entity_poly.type
_entity_poly.pdbx_seq_one_letter_code
_entity_poly.pdbx_strand_id
1 'polypeptide(L)'
;MAKRKSKKKSAAKLSSKIASAKSMKGKQGKRKMSEEQEFEIMKLVLDKFLWLGFIVMGFGMYQSLSADSIAAGAWYIFAGAVLLLLFLWIIVKEYEFIEGK
;
A
#
# COMPACT_ATOMS: atom_id res chain seq x y z
N MET A 1 -17.53 17.88 -62.06
CA MET A 1 -18.00 16.72 -61.25
C MET A 1 -16.96 16.13 -60.26
N ALA A 2 -15.76 16.72 -60.06
CA ALA A 2 -14.68 16.10 -59.27
C ALA A 2 -14.71 16.34 -57.74
N LYS A 3 -15.37 17.41 -57.25
CA LYS A 3 -15.35 17.78 -55.81
C LYS A 3 -16.16 16.87 -54.88
N ARG A 4 -17.14 16.08 -55.40
CA ARG A 4 -18.01 15.22 -54.56
C ARG A 4 -17.33 13.92 -54.09
N LYS A 5 -16.32 13.41 -54.81
CA LYS A 5 -15.65 12.14 -54.46
C LYS A 5 -14.63 12.28 -53.31
N SER A 6 -14.03 13.45 -53.12
CA SER A 6 -13.05 13.72 -52.06
C SER A 6 -13.70 13.76 -50.66
N LYS A 7 -14.84 14.45 -50.50
CA LYS A 7 -15.56 14.52 -49.20
C LYS A 7 -16.04 13.15 -48.70
N LYS A 8 -16.46 12.25 -49.60
CA LYS A 8 -16.97 10.92 -49.23
C LYS A 8 -15.85 10.00 -48.69
N LYS A 9 -14.62 10.12 -49.22
CA LYS A 9 -13.45 9.38 -48.70
C LYS A 9 -13.01 9.90 -47.32
N SER A 10 -13.09 11.21 -47.08
CA SER A 10 -12.75 11.79 -45.78
C SER A 10 -13.74 11.40 -44.67
N ALA A 11 -15.04 11.39 -44.99
CA ALA A 11 -16.08 10.94 -44.06
C ALA A 11 -15.96 9.45 -43.69
N ALA A 12 -15.64 8.58 -44.67
CA ALA A 12 -15.44 7.15 -44.44
C ALA A 12 -14.17 6.84 -43.61
N LYS A 13 -13.14 7.69 -43.72
CA LYS A 13 -11.90 7.57 -42.93
C LYS A 13 -12.06 8.09 -41.50
N LEU A 14 -12.97 9.05 -41.29
CA LEU A 14 -13.31 9.56 -39.97
C LEU A 14 -14.20 8.56 -39.21
N SER A 15 -15.18 7.95 -39.87
CA SER A 15 -16.06 6.95 -39.25
C SER A 15 -15.31 5.68 -38.86
N SER A 16 -14.32 5.23 -39.64
CA SER A 16 -13.48 4.08 -39.28
C SER A 16 -12.55 4.36 -38.10
N LYS A 17 -12.00 5.58 -37.97
CA LYS A 17 -11.24 6.00 -36.79
C LYS A 17 -12.10 6.07 -35.53
N ILE A 18 -13.31 6.60 -35.63
CA ILE A 18 -14.23 6.69 -34.49
C ILE A 18 -14.71 5.29 -34.06
N ALA A 19 -14.98 4.39 -35.01
CA ALA A 19 -15.31 2.99 -34.71
C ALA A 19 -14.15 2.23 -34.05
N SER A 20 -12.91 2.46 -34.51
CA SER A 20 -11.70 1.87 -33.91
C SER A 20 -11.43 2.40 -32.50
N ALA A 21 -11.73 3.68 -32.21
CA ALA A 21 -11.54 4.26 -30.88
C ALA A 21 -12.60 3.79 -29.86
N LYS A 22 -13.82 3.47 -30.31
CA LYS A 22 -14.92 3.04 -29.44
C LYS A 22 -14.78 1.60 -28.93
N SER A 23 -13.94 0.79 -29.57
CA SER A 23 -13.68 -0.62 -29.20
C SER A 23 -12.74 -0.79 -27.99
N MET A 24 -12.01 0.27 -27.58
CA MET A 24 -11.05 0.19 -26.47
C MET A 24 -11.65 0.43 -25.08
N LYS A 25 -12.98 0.39 -24.92
CA LYS A 25 -13.61 0.40 -23.58
C LYS A 25 -13.63 -1.04 -23.03
N GLY A 26 -12.43 -1.58 -22.82
CA GLY A 26 -12.19 -2.89 -22.25
C GLY A 26 -12.75 -2.98 -20.84
N LYS A 27 -13.56 -4.02 -20.62
CA LYS A 27 -14.11 -4.45 -19.34
C LYS A 27 -13.01 -4.39 -18.26
N GLN A 28 -13.19 -3.55 -17.24
CA GLN A 28 -12.32 -3.50 -16.08
C GLN A 28 -12.51 -4.80 -15.30
N GLY A 29 -11.70 -5.81 -15.62
CA GLY A 29 -11.60 -7.02 -14.81
C GLY A 29 -11.17 -6.63 -13.40
N LYS A 30 -11.74 -7.29 -12.39
CA LYS A 30 -11.34 -7.13 -11.00
C LYS A 30 -9.83 -7.41 -10.93
N ARG A 31 -9.03 -6.36 -10.72
CA ARG A 31 -7.58 -6.46 -10.63
C ARG A 31 -7.27 -7.27 -9.37
N LYS A 32 -6.78 -8.50 -9.56
CA LYS A 32 -6.11 -9.24 -8.48
C LYS A 32 -4.70 -8.65 -8.38
N MET A 33 -4.27 -8.32 -7.16
CA MET A 33 -2.90 -7.85 -6.90
C MET A 33 -1.92 -9.00 -7.18
N SER A 34 -0.72 -8.68 -7.68
CA SER A 34 0.36 -9.66 -7.76
C SER A 34 0.99 -9.87 -6.38
N GLU A 35 1.60 -11.02 -6.14
CA GLU A 35 2.28 -11.36 -4.87
C GLU A 35 3.35 -10.30 -4.49
N GLU A 36 4.05 -9.74 -5.46
CA GLU A 36 5.02 -8.65 -5.26
C GLU A 36 4.36 -7.40 -4.63
N GLN A 37 3.12 -7.16 -5.02
CA GLN A 37 2.31 -6.03 -4.60
C GLN A 37 1.78 -6.26 -3.17
N GLU A 38 1.46 -7.51 -2.80
CA GLU A 38 1.10 -7.90 -1.43
C GLU A 38 2.31 -7.79 -0.49
N PHE A 39 3.50 -8.15 -0.96
CA PHE A 39 4.75 -8.00 -0.22
C PHE A 39 5.10 -6.53 0.06
N GLU A 40 4.89 -5.62 -0.90
CA GLU A 40 5.06 -4.18 -0.68
C GLU A 40 4.10 -3.63 0.37
N ILE A 41 2.82 -4.06 0.37
CA ILE A 41 1.87 -3.67 1.41
C ILE A 41 2.34 -4.14 2.78
N MET A 42 2.81 -5.39 2.91
CA MET A 42 3.32 -5.92 4.18
C MET A 42 4.47 -5.07 4.76
N LYS A 43 5.39 -4.56 3.92
CA LYS A 43 6.45 -3.64 4.36
C LYS A 43 5.90 -2.30 4.86
N LEU A 44 4.90 -1.75 4.17
CA LEU A 44 4.23 -0.52 4.59
C LEU A 44 3.49 -0.70 5.92
N VAL A 45 2.91 -1.88 6.13
CA VAL A 45 2.23 -2.25 7.37
C VAL A 45 3.22 -2.39 8.53
N LEU A 46 4.38 -3.01 8.30
CA LEU A 46 5.47 -3.11 9.28
C LEU A 46 5.93 -1.74 9.77
N ASP A 47 6.14 -0.78 8.85
CA ASP A 47 6.53 0.59 9.18
C ASP A 47 5.50 1.29 10.10
N LYS A 48 4.21 1.10 9.81
CA LYS A 48 3.12 1.70 10.60
C LYS A 48 3.00 1.08 11.99
N PHE A 49 3.23 -0.22 12.14
CA PHE A 49 3.25 -0.87 13.44
C PHE A 49 4.49 -0.52 14.27
N LEU A 50 5.64 -0.37 13.64
CA LEU A 50 6.88 0.06 14.31
C LEU A 50 6.69 1.43 14.97
N TRP A 51 6.00 2.35 14.27
CA TRP A 51 5.63 3.66 14.79
C TRP A 51 4.84 3.59 16.10
N LEU A 52 3.98 2.58 16.26
CA LEU A 52 3.15 2.43 17.46
C LEU A 52 3.98 2.10 18.70
N GLY A 53 4.92 1.16 18.58
CA GLY A 53 5.89 0.88 19.65
C GLY A 53 6.82 2.05 19.91
N PHE A 54 7.22 2.78 18.87
CA PHE A 54 8.08 3.96 18.99
C PHE A 54 7.39 5.09 19.76
N ILE A 55 6.10 5.34 19.51
CA ILE A 55 5.30 6.31 20.26
C ILE A 55 5.21 5.91 21.73
N VAL A 56 4.95 4.64 22.04
CA VAL A 56 4.85 4.15 23.42
C VAL A 56 6.18 4.31 24.16
N MET A 57 7.31 3.95 23.53
CA MET A 57 8.63 4.13 24.11
C MET A 57 8.99 5.62 24.27
N GLY A 58 8.67 6.46 23.28
CA GLY A 58 8.86 7.90 23.34
C GLY A 58 8.05 8.54 24.47
N PHE A 59 6.82 8.08 24.68
CA PHE A 59 5.98 8.49 25.81
C PHE A 59 6.58 8.03 27.14
N GLY A 60 7.08 6.80 27.23
CA GLY A 60 7.78 6.31 28.42
C GLY A 60 9.01 7.14 28.74
N MET A 61 9.79 7.55 27.72
CA MET A 61 10.92 8.46 27.89
C MET A 61 10.47 9.84 28.38
N TYR A 62 9.40 10.40 27.79
CA TYR A 62 8.81 11.66 28.25
C TYR A 62 8.35 11.60 29.71
N GLN A 63 7.74 10.48 30.13
CA GLN A 63 7.31 10.26 31.51
C GLN A 63 8.50 10.20 32.46
N SER A 64 9.60 9.52 32.09
CA SER A 64 10.83 9.48 32.88
C SER A 64 11.40 10.88 33.13
N LEU A 65 11.34 11.76 32.13
CA LEU A 65 11.86 13.12 32.21
C LEU A 65 10.91 14.07 32.99
N SER A 66 9.61 13.81 32.95
CA SER A 66 8.60 14.71 33.54
C SER A 66 8.25 14.36 35.00
N ALA A 67 8.41 13.09 35.40
CA ALA A 67 7.99 12.61 36.71
C ALA A 67 9.14 12.47 37.73
N ASP A 68 10.37 12.88 37.38
CA ASP A 68 11.62 12.64 38.16
C ASP A 68 11.80 11.18 38.63
N SER A 69 11.12 10.25 37.96
CA SER A 69 11.05 8.84 38.33
C SER A 69 11.31 8.00 37.10
N ILE A 70 12.54 7.52 37.00
CA ILE A 70 12.98 6.61 35.95
C ILE A 70 12.17 5.32 35.97
N ALA A 71 11.77 4.85 37.16
CA ALA A 71 10.98 3.63 37.32
C ALA A 71 9.61 3.73 36.63
N ALA A 72 8.96 4.90 36.70
CA ALA A 72 7.66 5.11 36.09
C ALA A 72 7.74 5.01 34.56
N GLY A 73 8.72 5.69 33.93
CA GLY A 73 8.88 5.63 32.47
C GLY A 73 9.50 4.33 31.95
N ALA A 74 10.32 3.64 32.76
CA ALA A 74 10.89 2.34 32.41
C ALA A 74 9.81 1.28 32.13
N TRP A 75 8.69 1.31 32.85
CA TRP A 75 7.58 0.36 32.61
C TRP A 75 6.92 0.57 31.25
N TYR A 76 6.76 1.82 30.81
CA TYR A 76 6.22 2.14 29.48
C TYR A 76 7.21 1.80 28.37
N ILE A 77 8.51 2.03 28.56
CA ILE A 77 9.55 1.63 27.62
C ILE A 77 9.56 0.10 27.47
N PHE A 78 9.50 -0.63 28.58
CA PHE A 78 9.43 -2.08 28.58
C PHE A 78 8.16 -2.59 27.88
N ALA A 79 7.00 -1.97 28.15
CA ALA A 79 5.76 -2.30 27.47
C ALA A 79 5.86 -2.06 25.95
N GLY A 80 6.47 -0.95 25.51
CA GLY A 80 6.72 -0.68 24.09
C GLY A 80 7.65 -1.70 23.44
N ALA A 81 8.70 -2.14 24.14
CA ALA A 81 9.61 -3.18 23.66
C ALA A 81 8.90 -4.54 23.51
N VAL A 82 8.10 -4.95 24.49
CA VAL A 82 7.30 -6.19 24.42
C VAL A 82 6.28 -6.12 23.28
N LEU A 83 5.62 -4.98 23.11
CA LEU A 83 4.67 -4.75 22.02
C LEU A 83 5.33 -4.92 20.64
N LEU A 84 6.52 -4.34 20.44
CA LEU A 84 7.29 -4.50 19.20
C LEU A 84 7.71 -5.95 18.95
N LEU A 85 8.17 -6.66 20.00
CA LEU A 85 8.53 -8.07 19.89
C LEU A 85 7.34 -8.95 19.50
N LEU A 86 6.16 -8.66 20.05
CA LEU A 86 4.93 -9.39 19.73
C LEU A 86 4.52 -9.16 18.27
N PHE A 87 4.57 -7.91 17.80
CA PHE A 87 4.31 -7.61 16.38
C PHE A 87 5.34 -8.23 15.45
N LEU A 88 6.64 -8.18 15.79
CA LEU A 88 7.69 -8.83 15.01
C LEU A 88 7.43 -10.33 14.89
N TRP A 89 7.03 -10.99 15.98
CA TRP A 89 6.73 -12.42 15.98
C TRP A 89 5.55 -12.77 15.07
N ILE A 90 4.46 -12.01 15.13
CA ILE A 90 3.30 -12.18 14.23
C ILE A 90 3.71 -11.97 12.77
N ILE A 91 4.49 -10.94 12.50
CA ILE A 91 4.91 -10.59 11.15
C ILE A 91 5.80 -11.68 10.54
N VAL A 92 6.80 -12.17 11.27
CA VAL A 92 7.66 -13.28 10.81
C VAL A 92 6.81 -14.51 10.50
N LYS A 93 5.82 -14.81 11.36
CA LYS A 93 4.92 -15.94 11.15
C LYS A 93 4.07 -15.82 9.87
N GLU A 94 3.58 -14.63 9.55
CA GLU A 94 2.85 -14.39 8.31
C GLU A 94 3.77 -14.41 7.08
N TYR A 95 4.97 -13.83 7.17
CA TYR A 95 5.93 -13.89 6.05
C TYR A 95 6.37 -15.31 5.72
N GLU A 96 6.61 -16.15 6.74
CA GLU A 96 6.92 -17.58 6.55
C GLU A 96 5.76 -18.33 5.87
N PHE A 97 4.52 -17.92 6.11
CA PHE A 97 3.34 -18.53 5.49
C PHE A 97 3.21 -18.18 4.01
N ILE A 98 3.56 -16.95 3.62
CA ILE A 98 3.48 -16.49 2.23
C ILE A 98 4.58 -17.12 1.36
N GLU A 99 5.80 -17.27 1.88
CA GLU A 99 6.92 -17.82 1.11
C GLU A 99 7.00 -19.36 1.14
N GLY A 100 6.25 -19.97 2.06
CA GLY A 100 6.23 -21.41 2.34
C GLY A 100 5.01 -22.18 1.80
N LYS A 101 4.73 -22.12 0.49
CA LYS A 101 3.64 -22.83 -0.22
C LYS A 101 2.20 -22.45 0.14
#